data_AF-A0A849C292-F1
#
_entry.id   AF-A0A849C292-F1
#
_cell.length_a   1.000
_cell.length_b   1.000
_cell.length_c   1.000
_cell.angle_alpha   90.00
_cell.angle_beta   90.00
_cell.angle_gamma   90.00
#
_symmetry.space_group_name_H-M   'P 1'
#
loop_
_entity.id
_entity.type
_entity.pdbx_description
1 polymer ?
#
loop_
_entity_poly.entity_id
_entity_poly.type
_entity_poly.pdbx_seq_one_letter_code
_entity_poly.pdbx_strand_id
1 'polypeptide(L)' 'MSARAELERELGGPLASLDALTDAEVADLLQLFKQAQQTEQTAMVEAVDKTVGALPWPLRTAAKKIMFGNRLG' A
#
# COMPACT_ATOMS: atom_id res chain seq x y z
N MET A 1 -16.83 -10.54 -5.78
CA MET A 1 -16.68 -10.03 -4.40
C MET A 1 -17.34 -8.66 -4.33
N SER A 2 -18.04 -8.32 -3.25
CA SER A 2 -18.62 -6.98 -3.07
C SER A 2 -17.55 -5.98 -2.62
N ALA A 3 -17.76 -4.69 -2.89
CA ALA A 3 -16.87 -3.62 -2.41
C ALA A 3 -16.67 -3.68 -0.88
N ARG A 4 -17.73 -4.07 -0.16
CA ARG A 4 -17.68 -4.27 1.28
C ARG A 4 -16.72 -5.38 1.71
N ALA A 5 -16.87 -6.58 1.16
CA ALA A 5 -16.00 -7.71 1.51
C ALA A 5 -14.54 -7.43 1.16
N GLU A 6 -14.31 -6.65 0.11
CA GLU A 6 -12.98 -6.20 -0.26
C GLU A 6 -12.43 -5.20 0.77
N LEU A 7 -13.21 -4.19 1.15
CA LEU A 7 -12.80 -3.19 2.14
C LEU A 7 -12.55 -3.81 3.52
N GLU A 8 -13.37 -4.76 3.97
CA GLU A 8 -13.17 -5.49 5.23
C GLU A 8 -11.86 -6.29 5.21
N ARG A 9 -11.53 -6.93 4.09
CA ARG A 9 -10.25 -7.65 3.95
C ARG A 9 -9.06 -6.69 4.08
N GLU A 10 -9.13 -5.54 3.40
CA GLU A 10 -8.10 -4.51 3.42
C GLU A 10 -7.93 -3.88 4.82
N LEU A 11 -9.01 -3.74 5.59
CA LEU A 11 -9.02 -3.18 6.95
C LEU A 11 -8.75 -4.21 8.05
N GLY A 12 -8.48 -5.47 7.70
CA GLY A 12 -8.12 -6.52 8.66
C GLY A 12 -9.29 -7.25 9.32
N GLY A 13 -10.50 -7.14 8.77
CA GLY A 13 -11.65 -7.93 9.18
C GLY A 13 -12.99 -7.19 9.06
N PRO A 14 -14.08 -7.84 9.48
CA PRO A 14 -15.42 -7.25 9.48
C PRO A 14 -15.51 -6.01 10.37
N LEU A 15 -16.15 -4.96 9.89
CA LEU A 15 -16.33 -3.71 10.61
C LEU A 15 -17.81 -3.30 10.63
N ALA A 16 -18.41 -3.29 11.82
CA ALA A 16 -19.81 -2.90 12.01
C ALA A 16 -20.10 -1.46 11.54
N SER A 17 -19.10 -0.58 11.53
CA SER A 17 -19.26 0.79 11.03
C SER A 17 -19.60 0.86 9.53
N LEU A 18 -19.29 -0.19 8.76
CA LEU A 18 -19.66 -0.27 7.34
C LEU A 18 -21.15 -0.56 7.13
N ASP A 19 -21.87 -1.01 8.17
CA ASP A 19 -23.34 -1.18 8.11
C ASP A 19 -24.10 0.15 8.04
N ALA A 20 -23.46 1.24 8.44
CA ALA A 20 -24.03 2.58 8.35
C ALA A 20 -23.89 3.21 6.95
N LEU A 21 -23.15 2.56 6.04
CA LEU A 21 -22.84 3.08 4.71
C LEU A 21 -23.66 2.35 3.65
N THR A 22 -24.05 3.09 2.62
CA THR A 22 -24.60 2.53 1.40
C THR A 22 -23.51 1.82 0.59
N ASP A 23 -23.90 0.93 -0.33
CA ASP A 23 -22.95 0.24 -1.21
C ASP A 23 -22.10 1.20 -2.04
N ALA A 24 -22.65 2.36 -2.43
CA ALA A 24 -21.93 3.40 -3.16
C ALA A 24 -20.86 4.06 -2.28
N GLU A 25 -21.20 4.43 -1.04
CA GLU A 25 -20.24 5.02 -0.09
C GLU A 25 -19.13 4.03 0.29
N VAL A 26 -19.44 2.74 0.40
CA VAL A 26 -18.43 1.68 0.61
C VAL A 26 -17.49 1.56 -0.58
N ALA A 27 -18.02 1.65 -1.81
CA ALA A 27 -17.19 1.62 -3.02
C ALA A 27 -16.26 2.84 -3.11
N ASP A 28 -16.77 4.03 -2.79
CA ASP A 28 -15.97 5.27 -2.75
C ASP A 28 -14.89 5.19 -1.68
N LEU A 29 -15.22 4.70 -0.48
CA LEU A 29 -14.26 4.51 0.61
C LEU A 29 -13.18 3.50 0.25
N LEU A 30 -13.55 2.40 -0.43
CA LEU A 30 -12.60 1.42 -0.95
C LEU A 30 -11.65 2.04 -1.98
N GLN A 31 -12.17 2.86 -2.89
CA GLN A 31 -11.33 3.54 -3.88
C GLN A 31 -10.34 4.51 -3.21
N LEU A 32 -10.82 5.30 -2.24
CA LEU A 32 -9.98 6.22 -1.47
C LEU A 32 -8.89 5.47 -0.69
N PHE A 33 -9.24 4.34 -0.08
CA PHE A 33 -8.27 3.50 0.64
C PHE A 33 -7.18 2.94 -0.28
N LYS A 34 -7.58 2.40 -1.45
CA LYS A 34 -6.63 1.89 -2.46
C LYS A 34 -5.70 2.98 -2.97
N GLN A 35 -6.23 4.16 -3.21
CA GLN A 35 -5.44 5.30 -3.65
C GLN A 35 -4.42 5.73 -2.59
N ALA A 36 -4.83 5.78 -1.31
CA ALA A 36 -3.94 6.06 -0.20
C ALA A 36 -2.79 5.03 -0.08
N GLN A 37 -3.10 3.73 -0.19
CA GLN A 37 -2.08 2.67 -0.19
C GLN A 37 -1.07 2.84 -1.33
N GLN A 38 -1.54 3.14 -2.55
CA GLN A 38 -0.66 3.37 -3.69
C GLN A 38 0.25 4.57 -3.49
N THR A 39 -0.28 5.67 -2.94
CA THR A 39 0.51 6.86 -2.59
C THR A 39 1.57 6.54 -1.53
N GLU A 40 1.20 5.80 -0.48
CA GLU A 40 2.14 5.40 0.58
C GLU A 40 3.24 4.48 0.03
N GLN A 41 2.89 3.51 -0.81
CA GLN A 41 3.87 2.63 -1.45
C GLN A 41 4.84 3.43 -2.33
N THR A 42 4.33 4.41 -3.10
CA THR A 42 5.16 5.28 -3.94
C THR A 42 6.11 6.13 -3.09
N ALA A 43 5.61 6.74 -2.01
CA ALA A 43 6.42 7.52 -1.08
C ALA A 43 7.50 6.65 -0.40
N MET A 44 7.16 5.40 -0.05
CA MET A 44 8.11 4.44 0.49
C MET A 44 9.22 4.13 -0.52
N VAL A 45 8.87 3.83 -1.79
CA VAL A 45 9.83 3.56 -2.87
C VAL A 45 10.78 4.75 -3.06
N GLU A 46 10.26 5.98 -3.10
CA GLU A 46 11.08 7.19 -3.23
C GLU A 46 12.04 7.39 -2.05
N ALA A 47 11.58 7.12 -0.82
CA ALA A 47 12.43 7.18 0.36
C ALA A 47 13.58 6.16 0.27
N VAL A 48 13.28 4.93 -0.15
CA VAL A 48 14.27 3.88 -0.41
C VAL A 48 15.28 4.31 -1.47
N ASP A 49 14.80 4.87 -2.59
CA ASP A 49 15.64 5.32 -3.69
C ASP A 49 16.58 6.45 -3.26
N LYS A 50 16.13 7.38 -2.41
CA LYS A 50 17.00 8.40 -1.83
C LYS A 50 18.08 7.80 -0.94
N THR A 51 17.73 6.86 -0.06
CA THR A 51 18.69 6.23 0.86
C THR A 51 19.71 5.36 0.12
N VAL A 52 19.26 4.58 -0.87
CA VAL A 52 20.15 3.72 -1.68
C VAL A 52 20.93 4.54 -2.70
N GLY A 53 20.39 5.65 -3.20
CA GLY A 53 21.08 6.59 -4.08
C GLY A 53 22.37 7.14 -3.48
N ALA A 54 22.46 7.22 -2.14
CA ALA A 54 23.67 7.61 -1.43
C ALA A 54 24.79 6.55 -1.45
N LEU A 55 24.50 5.29 -1.85
CA LEU A 55 25.49 4.22 -1.92
C LEU A 55 26.24 4.20 -3.26
N PRO A 56 27.52 3.75 -3.28
CA PRO A 56 28.26 3.50 -4.52
C PRO A 56 27.54 2.47 -5.40
N TRP A 57 27.58 2.70 -6.72
CA TRP A 57 26.87 1.92 -7.75
C TRP A 57 26.90 0.38 -7.59
N PRO A 58 28.03 -0.29 -7.27
CA PRO A 58 28.02 -1.76 -7.16
C PRO A 58 27.24 -2.29 -5.95
N LEU A 59 27.01 -1.48 -4.91
CA LEU A 59 26.34 -1.92 -3.68
C LEU A 59 24.83 -1.64 -3.67
N ARG A 60 24.32 -0.79 -4.57
CA ARG A 60 22.92 -0.35 -4.59
C ARG A 60 21.94 -1.51 -4.73
N THR A 61 22.24 -2.47 -5.60
CA THR A 61 21.35 -3.60 -5.90
C THR A 61 21.32 -4.63 -4.76
N ALA A 62 22.46 -4.88 -4.13
CA ALA A 62 22.55 -5.78 -2.98
C ALA A 62 21.85 -5.17 -1.74
N ALA A 63 22.06 -3.88 -1.48
CA ALA A 63 21.43 -3.18 -0.37
C ALA A 63 19.90 -3.12 -0.49
N LYS A 64 19.36 -2.84 -1.69
CA LYS A 64 17.90 -2.90 -1.96
C LYS A 64 17.33 -4.29 -1.64
N LYS A 65 17.99 -5.34 -2.12
CA LYS A 65 17.53 -6.71 -1.95
C LYS A 65 17.55 -7.16 -0.48
N ILE A 66 18.57 -6.77 0.29
CA ILE A 66 18.71 -7.12 1.71
C ILE A 66 17.71 -6.34 2.57
N MET A 67 17.53 -5.04 2.34
CA MET A 67 16.66 -4.20 3.19
C MET A 67 15.16 -4.32 2.85
N PHE A 68 14.80 -4.58 1.59
CA PHE A 68 13.41 -4.48 1.14
C PHE A 68 12.84 -5.75 0.46
N GLY A 69 13.67 -6.78 0.25
CA GLY A 69 13.22 -8.05 -0.32
C GLY A 69 12.52 -7.90 -1.68
N ASN A 70 11.43 -8.66 -1.90
CA ASN A 70 10.61 -8.63 -3.12
C ASN A 70 9.47 -7.59 -3.09
N ARG A 71 9.40 -6.70 -2.09
CA ARG A 71 8.29 -5.72 -1.97
C ARG A 71 8.38 -4.52 -2.93
N LEU A 72 9.49 -4.42 -3.67
CA LEU A 72 9.78 -3.35 -4.64
C LEU A 72 9.98 -3.89 -6.06
N GLY A 73 9.60 -5.15 -6.31
CA GLY A 73 9.74 -5.83 -7.59
C GLY A 73 8.47 -5.82 -8.42
#